data_AF-A0A4R6F8Y1-F1
#
_entry.id   AF-A0A4R6F8Y1-F1
#
_cell.length_a   1.000
_cell.length_b   1.000
_cell.length_c   1.000
_cell.angle_alpha   90.00
_cell.angle_beta   90.00
_cell.angle_gamma   90.00
#
_symmetry.space_group_name_H-M   'P 1'
#
loop_
_entity.id
_entity.type
_entity.pdbx_description
1 polymer ?
#
loop_
_entity_poly.entity_id
_entity_poly.type
_entity_poly.pdbx_seq_one_letter_code
_entity_poly.pdbx_strand_id
1 'polypeptide(L)'
;MQLASSFRYGSPMLRSDSPLSDDQIRRIAPSIFAEGKHQSRSERYTYIPTIDVLKGLRNEGFQPFMVCQTRVRDQDKREFTKHMIRMRH
;
A
#
# COMPACT_ATOMS: atom_id res chain seq x y z
N MET A 1 3.66 22.31 8.70
CA MET A 1 3.27 20.97 9.19
C MET A 1 4.04 19.93 8.40
N GLN A 2 4.94 19.19 9.03
CA GLN A 2 5.59 18.06 8.38
C GLN A 2 4.61 16.89 8.44
N LEU A 3 3.89 16.60 7.35
CA LEU A 3 3.08 15.39 7.26
C LEU A 3 4.04 14.22 7.47
N ALA A 4 3.91 13.50 8.58
CA ALA A 4 4.77 12.37 8.90
C ALA A 4 4.57 11.25 7.87
N SER A 5 5.31 11.35 6.78
CA SER A 5 5.45 10.37 5.70
C SER A 5 6.64 9.43 5.94
N SER A 6 7.17 9.38 7.17
CA SER A 6 8.37 8.60 7.44
C SER A 6 8.06 7.10 7.50
N PHE A 7 8.41 6.41 6.42
CA PHE A 7 8.69 4.99 6.47
C PHE A 7 10.01 4.81 7.20
N ARG A 8 9.98 4.19 8.38
CA ARG A 8 11.18 4.02 9.22
C ARG A 8 12.20 3.13 8.49
N TYR A 9 13.47 3.30 8.84
CA TYR A 9 14.54 2.41 8.40
C TYR A 9 14.16 0.93 8.63
N GLY A 10 14.36 0.10 7.61
CA GLY A 10 13.98 -1.32 7.63
C GLY A 10 12.50 -1.62 7.36
N SER A 11 11.70 -0.64 6.96
CA SER A 11 10.34 -0.89 6.44
C SER A 11 10.42 -1.70 5.13
N PRO A 12 9.56 -2.73 4.93
CA PRO A 12 9.49 -3.45 3.66
C PRO A 12 9.35 -2.49 2.50
N MET A 13 10.23 -2.62 1.51
CA MET A 13 10.26 -1.76 0.33
C MET A 13 10.79 -2.54 -0.87
N LEU A 14 10.21 -2.28 -2.03
CA LEU A 14 10.73 -2.72 -3.31
C LEU A 14 10.68 -1.55 -4.28
N ARG A 15 11.78 -1.35 -5.00
CA ARG A 15 11.90 -0.40 -6.11
C ARG A 15 12.47 -1.14 -7.31
N SER A 16 11.93 -0.86 -8.49
CA SER A 16 12.35 -1.47 -9.75
C SER A 16 12.45 -0.40 -10.85
N ASP A 17 13.22 -0.71 -11.88
CA ASP A 17 13.28 0.07 -13.13
C ASP A 17 12.20 -0.35 -14.14
N SER A 18 11.52 -1.46 -13.89
CA SER A 18 10.32 -1.92 -14.60
C SER A 18 9.07 -1.86 -13.71
N PRO A 19 7.86 -1.79 -14.29
CA PRO A 19 6.61 -1.84 -13.53
C PRO A 19 6.52 -3.06 -12.61
N LEU A 20 6.07 -2.85 -11.38
CA LEU A 20 5.87 -3.91 -10.39
C LEU A 20 4.58 -4.69 -10.68
N SER A 21 4.67 -6.03 -10.57
CA SER A 21 3.51 -6.93 -10.64
C SER A 21 2.72 -6.93 -9.32
N ASP A 22 1.47 -7.41 -9.38
CA ASP A 22 0.63 -7.48 -8.18
C ASP A 22 1.20 -8.43 -7.14
N ASP A 23 1.83 -9.53 -7.55
CA ASP A 23 2.50 -10.47 -6.64
C ASP A 23 3.70 -9.83 -5.93
N GLN A 24 4.48 -9.02 -6.65
CA GLN A 24 5.58 -8.25 -6.07
C GLN A 24 5.06 -7.23 -5.06
N ILE A 25 3.98 -6.52 -5.40
CA ILE A 25 3.34 -5.54 -4.51
C ILE A 25 2.78 -6.24 -3.28
N ARG A 26 2.07 -7.36 -3.44
CA ARG A 26 1.44 -8.13 -2.35
C ARG A 26 2.46 -8.63 -1.35
N ARG A 27 3.62 -9.09 -1.82
CA ARG A 27 4.70 -9.56 -0.94
C ARG A 27 5.22 -8.45 -0.01
N ILE A 28 5.28 -7.21 -0.49
CA ILE A 28 5.93 -6.09 0.20
C ILE A 28 4.94 -5.23 0.99
N ALA A 29 3.78 -4.94 0.39
CA ALA A 29 2.72 -4.12 0.97
C ALA A 29 1.38 -4.83 0.84
N PRO A 30 1.16 -5.90 1.63
CA PRO A 30 -0.07 -6.68 1.54
C PRO A 30 -1.32 -5.84 1.88
N SER A 31 -1.19 -4.74 2.63
CA SER A 31 -2.33 -3.87 2.97
C SER A 31 -3.00 -3.18 1.77
N ILE A 32 -2.35 -3.15 0.61
CA ILE A 32 -2.96 -2.68 -0.65
C ILE A 32 -4.10 -3.62 -1.10
N PHE A 33 -4.03 -4.89 -0.71
CA PHE A 33 -4.95 -5.96 -1.08
C PHE A 33 -5.96 -6.31 0.02
N ALA A 34 -6.07 -5.50 1.07
CA ALA A 34 -7.10 -5.70 2.07
C ALA A 34 -8.50 -5.67 1.43
N GLU A 35 -9.40 -6.53 1.90
CA GLU A 35 -10.78 -6.61 1.38
C GLU A 35 -11.73 -5.71 2.18
N GLY A 36 -11.28 -5.13 3.29
CA GLY A 36 -12.11 -4.34 4.18
C GLY A 36 -11.30 -3.48 5.15
N LYS A 37 -12.03 -2.80 6.04
CA LYS A 37 -11.43 -2.09 7.18
C LYS A 37 -11.09 -3.05 8.31
N HIS A 38 -10.04 -2.75 9.06
CA HIS A 38 -9.77 -3.43 10.32
C HIS A 38 -10.93 -3.25 11.31
N GLN A 39 -11.21 -4.25 12.14
CA GLN A 39 -12.31 -4.25 13.13
C GLN A 39 -12.28 -3.06 14.11
N SER A 40 -11.10 -2.46 14.31
CA SER A 40 -10.95 -1.27 15.17
C SER A 40 -11.40 0.04 14.52
N ARG A 41 -11.89 0.01 13.28
CA ARG A 41 -12.42 1.19 12.57
C ARG A 41 -13.92 1.29 12.81
N SER A 42 -14.37 2.51 13.12
CA SER A 42 -15.79 2.78 13.36
C SER A 42 -16.65 2.51 12.12
N GLU A 43 -17.95 2.36 12.33
CA GLU A 43 -18.92 2.16 11.24
C GLU A 43 -18.89 3.29 10.21
N ARG A 44 -18.64 4.52 10.65
CA ARG A 44 -18.52 5.72 9.79
C ARG A 44 -17.32 5.69 8.84
N TYR A 45 -16.33 4.82 9.07
CA TYR A 45 -15.20 4.67 8.17
C TYR A 45 -15.60 3.86 6.94
N THR A 46 -15.60 4.51 5.78
CA THR A 46 -15.82 3.88 4.47
C THR A 46 -14.49 3.38 3.93
N TYR A 47 -14.39 2.07 3.70
CA TYR A 47 -13.23 1.46 3.08
C TYR A 47 -13.32 1.56 1.56
N ILE A 48 -12.22 1.97 0.93
CA ILE A 48 -12.04 1.92 -0.52
C ILE A 48 -10.85 0.99 -0.79
N PRO A 49 -11.04 -0.12 -1.51
CA PRO A 49 -9.95 -1.03 -1.83
C PRO A 49 -8.85 -0.33 -2.65
N THR A 50 -7.63 -0.31 -2.12
CA THR A 50 -6.51 0.37 -2.80
C THR A 50 -6.16 -0.32 -4.11
N ILE A 51 -6.29 -1.64 -4.18
CA ILE A 51 -6.04 -2.40 -5.41
C ILE A 51 -6.94 -1.94 -6.57
N ASP A 52 -8.18 -1.54 -6.30
CA ASP A 52 -9.08 -1.08 -7.36
C ASP A 52 -8.71 0.31 -7.86
N VAL A 53 -8.27 1.19 -6.95
CA VAL A 53 -7.66 2.48 -7.31
C VAL A 53 -6.41 2.27 -8.16
N LEU A 54 -5.54 1.32 -7.77
CA LEU A 54 -4.32 1.01 -8.50
C LEU A 54 -4.59 0.45 -9.91
N LYS A 55 -5.59 -0.42 -10.06
CA LYS A 55 -6.04 -0.91 -11.37
C LYS A 55 -6.54 0.23 -12.25
N GLY A 56 -7.36 1.12 -11.70
CA GLY A 56 -7.82 2.32 -12.41
C GLY A 56 -6.67 3.19 -12.90
N LEU A 57 -5.69 3.47 -12.02
CA LEU A 57 -4.50 4.23 -12.38
C LEU A 57 -3.68 3.56 -13.49
N ARG A 58 -3.55 2.23 -13.47
CA ARG A 58 -2.87 1.48 -14.54
C ARG A 58 -3.58 1.57 -15.89
N ASN A 59 -4.91 1.57 -15.89
CA ASN A 59 -5.69 1.76 -17.11
C ASN A 59 -5.46 3.16 -17.73
N GLU A 60 -5.22 4.16 -16.88
CA GLU A 60 -4.83 5.52 -17.28
C GLU A 60 -3.32 5.68 -17.56
N GLY A 61 -2.57 4.57 -17.71
CA GLY A 61 -1.15 4.58 -18.06
C GLY A 61 -0.17 4.75 -16.90
N PHE A 62 -0.64 4.98 -15.67
CA PHE A 62 0.23 5.09 -14.51
C PHE A 62 0.66 3.71 -13.99
N GLN A 63 1.96 3.44 -14.01
CA GLN A 63 2.55 2.17 -13.58
C GLN A 63 3.31 2.30 -12.24
N PRO A 64 3.25 1.30 -11.35
CA PRO A 64 3.96 1.32 -10.06
C PRO A 64 5.42 0.92 -10.21
N PHE A 65 6.35 1.72 -9.69
CA PHE A 65 7.81 1.44 -9.73
C PHE A 65 8.45 1.33 -8.34
N MET A 66 7.71 1.71 -7.29
CA MET A 66 8.12 1.44 -5.93
C MET A 66 6.90 1.25 -5.04
N VAL A 67 7.04 0.36 -4.08
CA VAL A 67 6.07 0.16 -3.01
C VAL A 67 6.78 0.03 -1.67
N CYS A 68 6.16 0.54 -0.61
CA CYS A 68 6.64 0.40 0.75
C CYS A 68 5.48 0.28 1.73
N GLN A 69 5.69 -0.39 2.86
CA GLN A 69 4.71 -0.52 3.92
C GLN A 69 5.36 -0.33 5.30
N THR A 70 4.65 0.28 6.24
CA THR A 70 5.14 0.41 7.62
C THR A 70 5.14 -0.94 8.35
N ARG A 71 6.15 -1.17 9.18
CA ARG A 71 6.17 -2.32 10.10
C ARG A 71 5.14 -2.13 11.21
N VAL A 72 4.55 -3.24 11.62
CA VAL A 72 3.65 -3.33 12.77
C VAL A 72 4.27 -4.19 13.84
N ARG A 73 3.96 -3.90 15.11
CA ARG A 73 4.31 -4.77 16.25
C ARG A 73 3.33 -5.92 16.42
N ASP A 74 2.09 -5.65 16.06
CA ASP A 74 0.95 -6.55 16.12
C ASP A 74 0.68 -7.10 14.72
N GLN A 75 0.80 -8.42 14.54
CA GLN A 75 0.70 -9.06 13.22
C GLN A 75 -0.69 -8.96 12.63
N ASP A 76 -1.74 -8.89 13.45
CA ASP A 76 -3.13 -8.75 12.98
C ASP A 76 -3.36 -7.42 12.25
N LYS A 77 -2.47 -6.45 12.49
CA LYS A 77 -2.50 -5.13 11.82
C LYS A 77 -1.68 -5.08 10.54
N ARG A 78 -0.99 -6.15 10.15
CA ARG A 78 -0.08 -6.16 8.98
C ARG A 78 -0.81 -5.85 7.68
N GLU A 79 -2.03 -6.35 7.54
CA GLU A 79 -2.91 -6.13 6.37
C GLU A 79 -3.61 -4.76 6.39
N PHE A 80 -3.49 -3.97 7.47
CA PHE A 80 -4.26 -2.74 7.65
C PHE A 80 -3.39 -1.53 8.00
N THR A 81 -2.12 -1.61 7.65
CA THR A 81 -1.12 -0.60 7.96
C THR A 81 -0.80 0.28 6.76
N LYS A 82 -0.13 1.41 7.01
CA LYS A 82 0.17 2.40 5.99
C LYS A 82 1.09 1.83 4.90
N HIS A 83 0.68 1.99 3.65
CA HIS A 83 1.51 1.73 2.48
C HIS A 83 1.81 3.02 1.70
N MET A 84 2.77 2.98 0.80
CA MET A 84 3.11 4.01 -0.16
C MET A 84 3.41 3.35 -1.50
N ILE A 85 2.90 3.93 -2.57
CA ILE A 85 3.15 3.51 -3.95
C ILE A 85 3.72 4.72 -4.68
N ARG A 86 4.79 4.52 -5.46
CA ARG A 86 5.33 5.53 -6.37
C ARG A 86 5.02 5.12 -7.80
N MET A 87 4.23 5.96 -8.46
CA MET A 87 3.79 5.77 -9.84
C MET A 87 4.68 6.54 -10.83
N ARG A 88 4.69 6.13 -12.09
CA ARG A 88 5.21 6.88 -13.25
C ARG A 88 4.23 6.68 -14.42
N HIS A 89 4.19 7.63 -15.36
CA HIS A 89 3.45 7.56 -16.63
C HIS A 89 4.46 7.77 -17.77
#